data_AF-A0A5E6T9D4-F1
#
_entry.id   AF-A0A5E6T9D4-F1
#
_cell.length_a   1.000
_cell.length_b   1.000
_cell.length_c   1.000
_cell.angle_alpha   90.00
_cell.angle_beta   90.00
_cell.angle_gamma   90.00
#
_symmetry.space_group_name_H-M   'P 1'
#
loop_
_entity.id
_entity.type
_entity.pdbx_description
1 polymer ?
#
loop_
_entity_poly.entity_id
_entity_poly.type
_entity_poly.pdbx_seq_one_letter_code
_entity_poly.pdbx_strand_id
1 'polypeptide(L)' 'MGKLLTNLSFTQEMENSIMAEVVNKKVSNAEAAKAWIKANPAVLDKWLDGVKTVDGKDALAAVKAKL' A
#
# COMPACT_ATOMS: atom_id res chain seq x y z
N MET A 1 -9.86 17.43 2.47
CA MET A 1 -8.57 16.75 2.21
C MET A 1 -8.85 15.26 2.12
N GLY A 2 -8.24 14.53 1.17
CA GLY A 2 -8.54 13.12 0.95
C GLY A 2 -8.07 12.26 2.13
N LYS A 3 -9.00 11.53 2.76
CA LYS A 3 -8.76 10.72 3.98
C LYS A 3 -7.57 9.76 3.84
N LEU A 4 -7.33 9.24 2.63
CA LEU A 4 -6.17 8.42 2.30
C LEU A 4 -4.83 9.11 2.59
N LEU A 5 -4.66 10.35 2.14
CA LEU A 5 -3.39 11.09 2.34
C LEU A 5 -3.16 11.41 3.82
N THR A 6 -4.24 11.53 4.60
CA THR A 6 -4.17 11.73 6.05
C THR A 6 -3.82 10.43 6.79
N ASN A 7 -4.29 9.29 6.31
CA ASN A 7 -4.04 7.99 6.91
C ASN A 7 -2.70 7.36 6.46
N LEU A 8 -2.09 7.87 5.39
CA LEU A 8 -0.83 7.38 4.84
C LEU A 8 0.32 7.63 5.82
N SER A 9 0.77 6.55 6.45
CA SER A 9 1.94 6.53 7.31
C SER A 9 2.90 5.47 6.82
N PHE A 10 4.15 5.86 6.65
CA PHE A 10 5.25 4.98 6.30
C PHE A 10 6.11 4.72 7.54
N THR A 11 6.65 3.52 7.64
CA THR A 11 7.60 3.15 8.69
C THR A 11 8.95 2.89 8.04
N GLN A 12 10.02 3.14 8.79
CA GLN A 12 11.39 2.87 8.31
C GLN A 12 11.57 1.40 7.89
N GLU A 13 10.92 0.47 8.60
CA GLU A 13 10.97 -0.96 8.28
C GLU A 13 10.33 -1.27 6.92
N MET A 14 9.23 -0.59 6.59
CA MET A 14 8.57 -0.69 5.28
C MET A 14 9.49 -0.19 4.17
N GLU A 15 10.05 1.02 4.33
CA GLU A 15 10.96 1.61 3.33
C GLU A 15 12.20 0.75 3.12
N ASN A 16 12.82 0.27 4.21
CA ASN A 16 13.97 -0.63 4.12
C ASN A 16 13.63 -1.94 3.42
N SER A 17 12.46 -2.53 3.70
CA SER A 17 12.03 -3.78 3.07
C SER A 17 11.80 -3.62 1.57
N ILE A 18 11.12 -2.53 1.16
CA ILE A 18 10.87 -2.23 -0.26
C ILE A 18 12.20 -1.94 -0.97
N MET A 19 13.08 -1.12 -0.38
CA MET A 19 14.41 -0.83 -0.92
C MET A 19 15.26 -2.09 -1.05
N ALA A 20 15.23 -2.99 -0.06
CA ALA A 20 15.93 -4.27 -0.13
C ALA A 20 15.40 -5.14 -1.27
N GLU A 21 14.08 -5.20 -1.49
CA GLU A 21 13.48 -5.90 -2.63
C GLU A 21 13.94 -5.31 -3.98
N VAL A 22 13.91 -3.98 -4.11
CA VAL A 22 14.36 -3.27 -5.33
C VAL A 22 15.82 -3.61 -5.62
N VAL A 23 16.69 -3.53 -4.62
CA VAL A 23 18.12 -3.81 -4.77
C VAL A 23 18.38 -5.29 -5.08
N ASN A 24 17.75 -6.20 -4.34
CA ASN A 24 18.00 -7.65 -4.46
C ASN A 24 17.39 -8.25 -5.73
N LYS A 25 16.16 -7.86 -6.07
CA LYS A 25 15.44 -8.41 -7.23
C LYS A 25 15.58 -7.55 -8.49
N LYS A 26 16.21 -6.37 -8.41
CA LYS A 26 16.36 -5.42 -9.51
C LYS A 26 15.02 -5.07 -10.19
N VAL A 27 13.94 -5.08 -9.40
CA VAL A 27 12.60 -4.72 -9.84
C VAL A 27 12.36 -3.22 -9.67
N SER A 28 11.32 -2.69 -10.31
CA SER A 28 10.96 -1.28 -10.15
C SER A 28 10.47 -0.98 -8.72
N ASN A 29 10.66 0.25 -8.23
CA ASN A 29 10.12 0.68 -6.92
C ASN A 29 8.62 0.38 -6.77
N ALA A 30 7.85 0.57 -7.85
CA ALA A 30 6.43 0.27 -7.87
C ALA A 30 6.12 -1.23 -7.72
N GLU A 31 6.93 -2.10 -8.32
CA GLU A 31 6.75 -3.56 -8.23
C GLU A 31 7.09 -4.07 -6.84
N ALA A 32 8.21 -3.62 -6.27
CA ALA A 32 8.61 -3.96 -4.90
C ALA A 32 7.59 -3.45 -3.88
N ALA A 33 7.10 -2.21 -4.03
CA ALA A 33 6.04 -1.68 -3.16
C ALA A 33 4.77 -2.52 -3.27
N LYS A 34 4.36 -2.91 -4.49
CA LYS A 34 3.20 -3.77 -4.70
C LYS A 34 3.39 -5.15 -4.05
N ALA A 35 4.56 -5.77 -4.21
CA ALA A 35 4.89 -7.05 -3.59
C ALA A 35 4.91 -6.95 -2.05
N TRP A 36 5.48 -5.87 -1.51
CA TRP A 36 5.49 -5.62 -0.07
C TRP A 36 4.07 -5.43 0.49
N ILE A 37 3.21 -4.69 -0.20
CA ILE A 37 1.80 -4.50 0.18
C ILE A 37 1.04 -5.83 0.14
N LYS A 38 1.32 -6.71 -0.84
CA LYS A 38 0.74 -8.08 -0.85
C LYS A 38 1.15 -8.90 0.37
N ALA A 39 2.42 -8.79 0.77
CA ALA A 39 2.94 -9.47 1.94
C ALA A 39 2.43 -8.86 3.26
N ASN A 40 2.10 -7.56 3.25
CA ASN A 40 1.66 -6.80 4.43
C ASN A 40 0.28 -6.16 4.21
N PRO A 41 -0.79 -6.94 3.98
CA PRO A 41 -2.11 -6.40 3.66
C PRO A 41 -2.71 -5.59 4.81
N ALA A 42 -2.25 -5.81 6.05
CA ALA A 42 -2.69 -5.10 7.25
C ALA A 42 -2.44 -3.58 7.20
N VAL A 43 -1.46 -3.13 6.41
CA VAL A 43 -1.20 -1.69 6.23
C VAL A 43 -2.38 -1.01 5.53
N LEU A 44 -3.05 -1.73 4.63
CA LEU A 44 -4.18 -1.22 3.86
C LEU A 44 -5.40 -0.99 4.74
N ASP A 45 -5.59 -1.82 5.78
CA ASP A 45 -6.68 -1.61 6.74
C ASP A 45 -6.56 -0.25 7.44
N LYS A 46 -5.33 0.19 7.76
CA LYS A 46 -5.08 1.52 8.34
C LYS A 46 -5.17 2.64 7.32
N TRP A 47 -4.50 2.50 6.18
CA TRP A 47 -4.47 3.54 5.14
C TRP A 47 -5.86 3.80 4.53
N LEU A 48 -6.66 2.74 4.37
CA LEU A 48 -7.98 2.80 3.77
C LEU A 48 -9.11 2.89 4.79
N ASP A 49 -8.81 3.08 6.09
CA ASP A 49 -9.84 3.24 7.11
C ASP A 49 -10.78 4.41 6.77
N GLY A 50 -12.06 4.07 6.53
CA GLY A 50 -13.11 4.98 6.06
C GLY A 50 -12.79 5.71 4.75
N VAL A 51 -11.87 5.20 3.94
CA VAL A 51 -11.64 5.65 2.56
C VAL A 51 -12.63 4.94 1.65
N LYS A 52 -13.27 5.70 0.78
CA LYS A 52 -14.10 5.17 -0.30
C LYS A 52 -13.41 5.35 -1.65
N THR A 53 -13.74 4.50 -2.59
CA THR A 53 -13.37 4.71 -4.00
C THR A 53 -14.05 5.96 -4.55
N VAL A 54 -13.61 6.42 -5.72
CA VAL A 54 -14.20 7.59 -6.39
C VAL A 54 -15.69 7.37 -6.70
N ASP A 55 -16.09 6.13 -6.97
CA ASP A 55 -17.49 5.71 -7.16
C ASP A 55 -18.22 5.35 -5.85
N GLY A 56 -17.63 5.64 -4.69
CA GLY A 56 -18.28 5.53 -3.37
C GLY A 56 -18.30 4.12 -2.75
N LYS A 57 -17.59 3.15 -3.34
CA LYS A 57 -17.47 1.78 -2.84
C LYS A 57 -16.37 1.65 -1.79
N ASP A 58 -16.31 0.50 -1.14
CA ASP A 58 -15.26 0.17 -0.18
C ASP A 58 -13.88 0.13 -0.87
N ALA A 59 -12.97 1.02 -0.44
CA ALA A 59 -11.66 1.14 -1.07
C ALA A 59 -10.77 -0.08 -0.82
N LEU A 60 -10.92 -0.72 0.34
CA LEU A 60 -10.10 -1.85 0.73
C LEU A 60 -10.40 -3.09 -0.11
N ALA A 61 -11.68 -3.40 -0.32
CA ALA A 61 -12.10 -4.45 -1.25
C ALA A 61 -11.60 -4.18 -2.67
N ALA A 62 -11.68 -2.94 -3.15
CA ALA A 62 -11.22 -2.56 -4.48
C ALA A 62 -9.70 -2.72 -4.66
N VAL A 63 -8.90 -2.32 -3.66
CA VAL A 63 -7.44 -2.47 -3.68
C VAL A 63 -7.02 -3.93 -3.57
N LYS A 64 -7.64 -4.71 -2.66
CA LYS A 64 -7.37 -6.15 -2.53
C LYS A 64 -7.69 -6.91 -3.83
N ALA A 65 -8.71 -6.49 -4.58
CA ALA A 65 -9.02 -7.08 -5.89
C ALA A 65 -8.01 -6.75 -7.01
N LYS A 66 -7.16 -5.72 -6.84
CA LYS A 66 -6.16 -5.28 -7.82
C LYS A 66 -4.73 -5.70 -7.49
N LEU A 67 -4.50 -6.21 -6.28
CA LEU A 67 -3.19 -6.64 -5.80
C LEU A 67 -2.73 -7.89 -6.55
#